data_AF-A0A0R3WQ43-F1
#
_entry.id   AF-A0A0R3WQ43-F1
#
_cell.length_a   1.000
_cell.length_b   1.000
_cell.length_c   1.000
_cell.angle_alpha   90.00
_cell.angle_beta   90.00
_cell.angle_gamma   90.00
#
_symmetry.space_group_name_H-M   'P 1'
#
loop_
_entity.id
_entity.type
_entity.pdbx_description
1 polymer ?
#
loop_
_entity_poly.entity_id
_entity_poly.type
_entity_poly.pdbx_seq_one_letter_code
_entity_poly.pdbx_strand_id
1 'polypeptide(L)'
;MVVNCDGVLIQNNAFWPLTSDLSNILSHKVVADVLVEDGKFLALWTDILKFMQFMNCFSMKEGSHIEYETMACYHGLTMEIEVSISIMWYIWDHYRSPPEKEHCLMYTRACISALAHQLTYLGRLVASSTQWAHPIRGPLSLHLPLSRHAACFLCLAVFTHRASVRELMAPFLTPNPNVLRRLMEELANVLLGCHEVLIGYWIRNGQPVRQSVLHYMQSQMCYSMVDLDIFLFQVCAALMHPVYILNTLVDQSRLLQNFCFHRELMALTRPSLMSITVDRQPMAVEAWLTNLCWILDLRNNLGLSETGLIEKELVCFLAPESRKRSDLSYLLPDRCLPQNTDIIDECLQKVATYVAPSCDNMSGSLLSGHYSLKPELWHEKFDPVFYTLRMTSKREQASALEKYRLHCRQMGSAQNTSAFWPPYRLPMDLAPDFADLENVLHIWYILPFPMHKYLF
;
A
#
# COMPACT_ATOMS: atom_id res chain seq x y z
N MET A 1 3.06 22.65 12.27
CA MET A 1 1.71 23.12 11.89
C MET A 1 1.28 22.27 10.72
N VAL A 2 0.08 21.70 10.79
CA VAL A 2 -0.49 20.81 9.77
C VAL A 2 -1.86 21.37 9.39
N VAL A 3 -2.32 21.12 8.16
CA VAL A 3 -3.64 21.54 7.69
C VAL A 3 -4.74 21.00 8.62
N ASN A 4 -5.67 21.88 9.00
CA ASN A 4 -6.87 21.51 9.73
C ASN A 4 -8.00 21.14 8.75
N CYS A 5 -8.31 19.85 8.62
CA CYS A 5 -9.34 19.35 7.70
C CYS A 5 -10.78 19.69 8.11
N ASP A 6 -11.00 20.15 9.36
CA ASP A 6 -12.27 20.72 9.82
C ASP A 6 -12.34 22.24 9.61
N GLY A 7 -11.27 22.86 9.09
CA GLY A 7 -11.23 24.30 8.83
C GLY A 7 -12.21 24.71 7.72
N VAL A 8 -12.91 25.83 7.93
CA VAL A 8 -13.95 26.34 7.00
C VAL A 8 -13.44 26.49 5.56
N LEU A 9 -12.17 26.86 5.36
CA LEU A 9 -11.58 26.97 4.03
C LEU A 9 -11.48 25.61 3.32
N ILE A 10 -11.17 24.56 4.08
CA ILE A 10 -11.02 23.19 3.57
C ILE A 10 -12.41 22.60 3.28
N GLN A 11 -13.37 22.81 4.19
CA GLN A 11 -14.76 22.37 3.99
C GLN A 11 -15.42 22.99 2.75
N ASN A 12 -15.05 24.22 2.41
CA ASN A 12 -15.56 24.94 1.24
C ASN A 12 -14.71 24.74 -0.03
N ASN A 13 -13.74 23.82 -0.02
CA ASN A 13 -12.82 23.57 -1.14
C ASN A 13 -12.15 24.85 -1.68
N ALA A 14 -11.78 25.79 -0.79
CA ALA A 14 -11.22 27.08 -1.19
C ALA A 14 -9.86 26.98 -1.91
N PHE A 15 -9.22 25.81 -1.84
CA PHE A 15 -7.97 25.49 -2.55
C PHE A 15 -8.18 25.17 -4.04
N TRP A 16 -9.42 24.92 -4.48
CA TRP A 16 -9.70 24.39 -5.82
C TRP A 16 -9.26 25.27 -6.99
N PRO A 17 -9.38 26.62 -6.94
CA PRO A 17 -8.82 27.46 -8.00
C PRO A 17 -7.31 27.28 -8.16
N LEU A 18 -6.58 27.19 -7.05
CA LEU A 18 -5.12 26.98 -7.06
C LEU A 18 -4.78 25.61 -7.67
N THR A 19 -5.48 24.54 -7.28
CA THR A 19 -5.18 23.19 -7.79
C THR A 19 -5.54 23.04 -9.25
N SER A 20 -6.63 23.65 -9.70
CA SER A 20 -7.03 23.68 -11.12
C SER A 20 -5.97 24.37 -11.97
N ASP A 21 -5.55 25.58 -11.58
CA ASP A 21 -4.52 26.33 -12.31
C ASP A 21 -3.18 25.58 -12.31
N LEU A 22 -2.78 25.04 -11.16
CA LEU A 22 -1.53 24.29 -11.03
C LEU A 22 -1.54 23.01 -11.87
N SER A 23 -2.65 22.27 -11.89
CA SER A 23 -2.81 21.05 -12.70
C SER A 23 -2.74 21.38 -14.19
N ASN A 24 -3.42 22.44 -14.62
CA ASN A 24 -3.37 22.88 -16.02
C ASN A 24 -1.95 23.26 -16.43
N ILE A 25 -1.25 24.01 -15.60
CA ILE A 25 0.12 24.45 -15.89
C ILE A 25 1.10 23.27 -15.91
N LEU A 26 1.05 22.41 -14.89
CA LEU A 26 1.96 21.26 -14.77
C LEU A 26 1.61 20.10 -15.71
N SER A 27 0.44 20.11 -16.36
CA SER A 27 0.15 19.20 -17.47
C SER A 27 1.04 19.45 -18.69
N HIS A 28 1.67 20.63 -18.80
CA HIS A 28 2.55 20.98 -19.90
C HIS A 28 4.03 20.87 -19.50
N LYS A 29 4.76 19.95 -20.14
CA LYS A 29 6.17 19.67 -19.86
C LYS A 29 7.05 20.91 -19.79
N VAL A 30 6.96 21.80 -20.79
CA VAL A 30 7.81 23.00 -20.87
C VAL A 30 7.67 23.87 -19.62
N VAL A 31 6.48 23.96 -19.04
CA VAL A 31 6.28 24.74 -17.82
C VAL A 31 6.71 23.96 -16.58
N ALA A 32 6.45 22.65 -16.54
CA ALA A 32 6.94 21.78 -15.47
C ALA A 32 8.48 21.86 -15.35
N ASP A 33 9.20 21.85 -16.47
CA ASP A 33 10.67 21.96 -16.52
C ASP A 33 11.14 23.28 -15.89
N VAL A 34 10.55 24.41 -16.29
CA VAL A 34 10.87 25.73 -15.71
C VAL A 34 10.63 25.77 -14.21
N LEU A 35 9.54 25.17 -13.73
CA LEU A 35 9.19 25.16 -12.31
C LEU A 35 10.12 24.23 -11.51
N VAL A 36 10.46 23.06 -12.03
CA VAL A 36 11.36 22.11 -11.37
C VAL A 36 12.80 22.59 -11.38
N GLU A 37 13.20 23.39 -12.37
CA GLU A 37 14.50 24.06 -12.40
C GLU A 37 14.59 25.22 -11.38
N ASP A 38 13.46 25.81 -10.98
CA ASP A 38 13.41 26.86 -9.97
C ASP A 38 13.40 26.29 -8.54
N GLY A 39 14.54 26.42 -7.86
CA GLY A 39 14.69 26.02 -6.45
C GLY A 39 13.72 26.72 -5.49
N LYS A 40 13.23 27.94 -5.79
CA LYS A 40 12.22 28.62 -4.96
C LYS A 40 10.86 27.96 -5.11
N PHE A 41 10.47 27.60 -6.32
CA PHE A 41 9.26 26.83 -6.56
C PHE A 41 9.31 25.50 -5.82
N LEU A 42 10.39 24.73 -5.98
CA LEU A 42 10.54 23.43 -5.29
C LEU A 42 10.46 23.56 -3.76
N ALA A 43 11.03 24.61 -3.18
CA ALA A 43 10.93 24.87 -1.75
C ALA A 43 9.47 25.15 -1.33
N LEU A 44 8.77 26.05 -2.03
CA LEU A 44 7.36 26.36 -1.74
C LEU A 44 6.45 25.15 -1.94
N TRP A 45 6.69 24.39 -3.01
CA TRP A 45 5.93 23.19 -3.34
C TRP A 45 6.08 22.11 -2.26
N THR A 46 7.31 21.83 -1.85
CA THR A 46 7.56 20.84 -0.78
C THR A 46 7.07 21.32 0.58
N ASP A 47 6.99 22.64 0.83
CA ASP A 47 6.33 23.20 2.02
C ASP A 47 4.82 22.94 2.02
N ILE A 48 4.12 23.06 0.88
CA ILE A 48 2.69 22.71 0.76
C ILE A 48 2.50 21.23 1.13
N LEU A 49 3.27 20.32 0.53
CA LEU A 49 3.20 18.89 0.81
C LEU A 49 3.48 18.60 2.29
N LYS A 50 4.49 19.26 2.87
CA LYS A 50 4.83 19.16 4.30
C LYS A 50 3.69 19.62 5.22
N PHE A 51 2.92 20.65 4.85
CA PHE A 51 1.77 21.08 5.65
C PHE A 51 0.61 20.08 5.60
N MET A 52 0.51 19.29 4.55
CA MET A 52 -0.48 18.21 4.41
C MET A 52 0.00 16.88 5.02
N GLN A 53 1.31 16.71 5.19
CA GLN A 53 1.90 15.56 5.87
C GLN A 53 1.37 15.45 7.31
N PHE A 54 0.77 14.29 7.62
CA PHE A 54 0.11 13.98 8.88
C PHE A 54 -1.18 14.78 9.19
N MET A 55 -1.89 15.28 8.17
CA MET A 55 -3.21 15.88 8.39
C MET A 55 -4.26 14.84 8.80
N ASN A 56 -5.40 15.29 9.35
CA ASN A 56 -6.50 14.41 9.79
C ASN A 56 -6.03 13.22 10.68
N CYS A 57 -5.28 13.52 11.74
CA CYS A 57 -4.81 12.52 12.71
C CYS A 57 -5.95 11.98 13.58
N PHE A 58 -6.02 10.66 13.73
CA PHE A 58 -6.89 9.96 14.64
C PHE A 58 -6.14 9.53 15.90
N SER A 59 -6.66 9.91 17.08
CA SER A 59 -6.23 9.32 18.35
C SER A 59 -7.20 8.20 18.74
N MET A 60 -6.67 7.04 19.12
CA MET A 60 -7.48 5.90 19.53
C MET A 60 -8.39 6.28 20.71
N LYS A 61 -9.68 5.92 20.64
CA LYS A 61 -10.66 6.23 21.69
C LYS A 61 -10.82 5.05 22.65
N GLU A 62 -10.57 5.32 23.92
CA GLU A 62 -10.83 4.41 25.03
C GLU A 62 -12.14 4.78 25.73
N GLY A 63 -12.87 3.79 26.26
CA GLY A 63 -14.14 4.01 26.96
C GLY A 63 -15.36 4.09 26.04
N SER A 64 -16.06 5.22 26.03
CA SER A 64 -17.28 5.42 25.25
C SER A 64 -16.99 5.61 23.75
N HIS A 65 -17.96 5.25 22.90
CA HIS A 65 -17.93 5.56 21.48
C HIS A 65 -18.02 7.09 21.26
N ILE A 66 -17.48 7.59 20.15
CA ILE A 66 -17.64 9.00 19.78
C ILE A 66 -19.12 9.39 19.59
N GLU A 67 -19.49 10.59 20.03
CA GLU A 67 -20.88 11.05 19.93
C GLU A 67 -21.19 11.73 18.58
N TYR A 68 -20.17 12.29 17.92
CA TYR A 68 -20.31 13.04 16.67
C TYR A 68 -19.20 12.68 15.69
N GLU A 69 -19.57 12.54 14.42
CA GLU A 69 -18.65 12.30 13.30
C GLU A 69 -18.57 13.57 12.44
N THR A 70 -17.36 13.98 12.07
CA THR A 70 -17.14 15.09 11.13
C THR A 70 -16.78 14.56 9.74
N MET A 71 -16.91 15.40 8.72
CA MET A 71 -16.50 15.07 7.34
C MET A 71 -15.01 15.32 7.07
N ALA A 72 -14.20 15.63 8.08
CA ALA A 72 -12.78 15.93 7.93
C ALA A 72 -11.99 14.83 7.19
N CYS A 73 -12.35 13.57 7.35
CA CYS A 73 -11.70 12.48 6.61
C CYS A 73 -11.88 12.60 5.10
N TYR A 74 -13.09 12.95 4.65
CA TYR A 74 -13.37 13.15 3.23
C TYR A 74 -12.69 14.40 2.71
N HIS A 75 -12.71 15.52 3.46
CA HIS A 75 -12.02 16.73 3.02
C HIS A 75 -10.50 16.53 2.93
N GLY A 76 -9.90 15.83 3.90
CA GLY A 76 -8.48 15.48 3.88
C GLY A 76 -8.14 14.60 2.67
N LEU A 77 -8.96 13.58 2.39
CA LEU A 77 -8.78 12.71 1.22
C LEU A 77 -8.88 13.49 -0.09
N THR A 78 -9.94 14.27 -0.29
CA THR A 78 -10.12 15.11 -1.48
C THR A 78 -8.95 16.07 -1.66
N MET A 79 -8.48 16.71 -0.57
CA MET A 79 -7.35 17.61 -0.64
C MET A 79 -6.06 16.90 -1.05
N GLU A 80 -5.78 15.70 -0.53
CA GLU A 80 -4.61 14.93 -0.96
C GLU A 80 -4.68 14.52 -2.44
N ILE A 81 -5.86 14.12 -2.91
CA ILE A 81 -6.08 13.74 -4.32
C ILE A 81 -5.85 14.93 -5.26
N GLU A 82 -6.52 16.04 -4.98
CA GLU A 82 -6.57 17.21 -5.87
C GLU A 82 -5.29 18.06 -5.79
N VAL A 83 -4.74 18.26 -4.58
CA VAL A 83 -3.55 19.10 -4.40
C VAL A 83 -2.28 18.30 -4.67
N SER A 84 -2.18 17.05 -4.20
CA SER A 84 -0.91 16.30 -4.20
C SER A 84 -0.86 15.23 -5.28
N ILE A 85 -1.75 14.24 -5.24
CA ILE A 85 -1.65 13.04 -6.10
C ILE A 85 -1.74 13.39 -7.58
N SER A 86 -2.70 14.25 -7.97
CA SER A 86 -2.86 14.66 -9.37
C SER A 86 -1.59 15.33 -9.91
N ILE A 87 -1.01 16.25 -9.13
CA ILE A 87 0.23 16.94 -9.49
C ILE A 87 1.43 16.00 -9.53
N MET A 88 1.52 15.05 -8.58
CA MET A 88 2.57 14.03 -8.55
C MET A 88 2.63 13.29 -9.88
N TRP A 89 1.48 12.86 -10.40
CA TRP A 89 1.41 12.07 -11.62
C TRP A 89 1.65 12.88 -12.89
N TYR A 90 1.23 14.15 -12.96
CA TYR A 90 1.61 15.03 -14.07
C TYR A 90 3.13 15.19 -14.17
N ILE A 91 3.80 15.47 -13.06
CA ILE A 91 5.26 15.62 -13.05
C ILE A 91 5.95 14.28 -13.35
N TRP A 92 5.41 13.17 -12.81
CA TRP A 92 5.96 11.84 -13.07
C TRP A 92 5.89 11.48 -14.56
N ASP A 93 4.78 11.80 -15.23
CA ASP A 93 4.60 11.49 -16.65
C ASP A 93 5.59 12.24 -17.54
N HIS A 94 5.95 13.48 -17.18
CA HIS A 94 6.98 14.23 -17.90
C HIS A 94 8.38 13.62 -17.76
N TYR A 95 8.69 12.99 -16.61
CA TYR A 95 10.06 12.58 -16.27
C TYR A 95 10.29 11.08 -16.31
N ARG A 96 9.30 10.30 -16.74
CA ARG A 96 9.39 8.83 -16.79
C ARG A 96 10.28 8.26 -17.90
N SER A 97 10.81 9.10 -18.78
CA SER A 97 11.62 8.66 -19.93
C SER A 97 13.11 8.92 -19.72
N PRO A 98 14.04 8.08 -20.24
CA PRO A 98 15.47 8.17 -19.93
C PRO A 98 16.15 9.55 -20.14
N PRO A 99 15.79 10.38 -21.14
CA PRO A 99 16.37 11.72 -21.31
C PRO A 99 16.12 12.67 -20.13
N GLU A 100 15.07 12.41 -19.34
CA GLU A 100 14.54 13.31 -18.31
C GLU A 100 15.16 13.06 -16.92
N LYS A 101 16.32 12.38 -16.92
CA LYS A 101 17.02 11.99 -15.70
C LYS A 101 17.31 13.17 -14.79
N GLU A 102 17.77 14.30 -15.33
CA GLU A 102 18.17 15.43 -14.49
C GLU A 102 16.96 16.06 -13.77
N HIS A 103 15.88 16.37 -14.50
CA HIS A 103 14.65 16.91 -13.90
C HIS A 103 14.05 15.95 -12.87
N CYS A 104 14.03 14.64 -13.15
CA CYS A 104 13.63 13.65 -12.17
C CYS A 104 14.46 13.78 -10.88
N LEU A 105 15.80 13.82 -10.99
CA LEU A 105 16.69 13.88 -9.83
C LEU A 105 16.57 15.20 -9.07
N MET A 106 16.35 16.33 -9.74
CA MET A 106 16.10 17.62 -9.09
C MET A 106 14.86 17.55 -8.20
N TYR A 107 13.75 17.04 -8.75
CA TYR A 107 12.51 16.87 -7.99
C TYR A 107 12.67 15.85 -6.84
N THR A 108 13.27 14.68 -7.11
CA THR A 108 13.52 13.65 -6.08
C THR A 108 14.31 14.23 -4.91
N ARG A 109 15.41 14.94 -5.18
CA ARG A 109 16.27 15.54 -4.14
C ARG A 109 15.52 16.57 -3.31
N ALA A 110 14.67 17.40 -3.92
CA ALA A 110 13.86 18.37 -3.19
C ALA A 110 12.89 17.68 -2.22
N CYS A 111 12.13 16.68 -2.68
CA CYS A 111 11.20 15.93 -1.82
C CYS A 111 11.93 15.21 -0.68
N ILE A 112 13.03 14.51 -0.99
CA ILE A 112 13.81 13.75 0.00
C ILE A 112 14.45 14.68 1.04
N SER A 113 15.04 15.80 0.61
CA SER A 113 15.63 16.78 1.52
C SER A 113 14.57 17.41 2.42
N ALA A 114 13.42 17.81 1.88
CA ALA A 114 12.32 18.38 2.64
C ALA A 114 11.77 17.38 3.68
N LEU A 115 11.61 16.10 3.29
CA LEU A 115 11.10 15.06 4.19
C LEU A 115 12.09 14.75 5.32
N ALA A 116 13.37 14.57 5.00
CA ALA A 116 14.43 14.35 5.99
C ALA A 116 14.51 15.52 6.97
N HIS A 117 14.45 16.76 6.45
CA HIS A 117 14.40 17.96 7.27
C HIS A 117 13.17 17.96 8.19
N GLN A 118 11.96 17.74 7.66
CA GLN A 118 10.74 17.68 8.47
C GLN A 118 10.86 16.67 9.62
N LEU A 119 11.27 15.44 9.33
CA LEU A 119 11.36 14.36 10.33
C LEU A 119 12.49 14.58 11.35
N THR A 120 13.55 15.31 10.99
CA THR A 120 14.61 15.71 11.91
C THR A 120 14.09 16.59 13.05
N TYR A 121 13.16 17.50 12.75
CA TYR A 121 12.62 18.45 13.73
C TYR A 121 11.30 17.99 14.37
N LEU A 122 10.57 17.08 13.73
CA LEU A 122 9.30 16.55 14.26
C LEU A 122 9.50 15.87 15.63
N GLY A 123 10.61 15.15 15.81
CA GLY A 123 10.99 14.53 17.08
C GLY A 123 11.34 15.50 18.23
N ARG A 124 11.41 16.82 17.98
CA ARG A 124 11.60 17.84 19.04
C ARG A 124 10.28 18.36 19.61
N LEU A 125 9.15 18.09 18.95
CA LEU A 125 7.83 18.59 19.30
C LEU A 125 6.95 17.54 20.00
N VAL A 126 7.28 16.26 19.86
CA VAL A 126 6.64 15.15 20.58
C VAL A 126 7.52 14.80 21.77
N ALA A 127 6.96 14.86 22.97
CA ALA A 127 7.66 14.47 24.19
C ALA A 127 8.27 13.07 24.01
N SER A 128 9.54 12.93 24.38
CA SER A 128 10.24 11.64 24.51
C SER A 128 9.28 10.60 25.10
N SER A 129 9.12 9.48 24.40
CA SER A 129 8.28 8.33 24.78
C SER A 129 8.69 7.65 26.11
N THR A 130 9.52 8.30 26.92
CA THR A 130 10.07 7.79 28.19
C THR A 130 9.18 8.01 29.41
N GLN A 131 7.96 8.54 29.28
CA GLN A 131 7.08 8.75 30.44
C GLN A 131 5.94 7.73 30.60
N TRP A 132 5.72 6.83 29.63
CA TRP A 132 4.60 5.90 29.69
C TRP A 132 5.13 4.50 29.96
N ALA A 133 4.56 3.81 30.96
CA ALA A 133 4.96 2.45 31.35
C ALA A 133 4.76 1.41 30.23
N HIS A 134 4.00 1.77 29.19
CA HIS A 134 3.84 1.02 27.96
C HIS A 134 4.09 1.98 26.78
N PRO A 135 4.82 1.58 25.72
CA PRO A 135 4.92 2.39 24.52
C PRO A 135 3.51 2.56 23.97
N ILE A 136 3.02 3.79 23.80
CA ILE A 136 1.76 4.03 23.09
C ILE A 136 2.14 4.47 21.70
N ARG A 137 1.72 3.71 20.68
CA ARG A 137 1.80 4.17 19.30
C ARG A 137 1.15 5.54 19.15
N GLY A 138 1.77 6.43 18.39
CA GLY A 138 1.27 7.78 18.16
C GLY A 138 -0.11 7.82 17.48
N PRO A 139 -0.69 9.02 17.30
CA PRO A 139 -1.89 9.20 16.47
C PRO A 139 -1.70 8.59 15.07
N LEU A 140 -2.79 8.10 14.48
CA LEU A 140 -2.80 7.53 13.13
C LEU A 140 -3.21 8.61 12.14
N SER A 141 -2.35 8.96 11.19
CA SER A 141 -2.73 9.71 9.99
C SER A 141 -2.38 8.89 8.76
N LEU A 142 -3.29 8.87 7.79
CA LEU A 142 -3.11 8.18 6.51
C LEU A 142 -2.62 9.12 5.39
N HIS A 143 -2.36 10.39 5.73
CA HIS A 143 -1.96 11.42 4.77
C HIS A 143 -0.45 11.62 4.82
N LEU A 144 0.27 11.05 3.86
CA LEU A 144 1.73 11.14 3.74
C LEU A 144 2.17 11.74 2.38
N PRO A 145 1.62 12.87 1.92
CA PRO A 145 1.87 13.38 0.57
C PRO A 145 3.35 13.64 0.30
N LEU A 146 4.09 14.27 1.21
CA LEU A 146 5.53 14.49 0.98
C LEU A 146 6.30 13.17 0.90
N SER A 147 5.98 12.20 1.76
CA SER A 147 6.56 10.85 1.68
C SER A 147 6.24 10.15 0.35
N ARG A 148 5.01 10.25 -0.14
CA ARG A 148 4.55 9.60 -1.38
C ARG A 148 5.18 10.21 -2.61
N HIS A 149 5.32 11.53 -2.66
CA HIS A 149 6.12 12.19 -3.70
C HIS A 149 7.58 11.73 -3.67
N ALA A 150 8.21 11.67 -2.50
CA ALA A 150 9.57 11.16 -2.36
C ALA A 150 9.67 9.69 -2.84
N ALA A 151 8.73 8.83 -2.44
CA ALA A 151 8.68 7.43 -2.82
C ALA A 151 8.50 7.24 -4.34
N CYS A 152 7.54 7.94 -4.94
CA CYS A 152 7.23 7.85 -6.37
C CYS A 152 8.45 8.22 -7.23
N PHE A 153 9.09 9.34 -6.93
CA PHE A 153 10.24 9.82 -7.68
C PHE A 153 11.55 9.11 -7.32
N LEU A 154 11.65 8.49 -6.14
CA LEU A 154 12.76 7.60 -5.82
C LEU A 154 12.65 6.29 -6.61
N CYS A 155 11.45 5.72 -6.73
CA CYS A 155 11.18 4.56 -7.58
C CYS A 155 11.60 4.86 -9.03
N LEU A 156 11.16 5.99 -9.57
CA LEU A 156 11.50 6.41 -10.93
C LEU A 156 13.01 6.65 -11.10
N ALA A 157 13.65 7.36 -10.16
CA ALA A 157 15.08 7.62 -10.21
C ALA A 157 15.93 6.33 -10.20
N VAL A 158 15.55 5.35 -9.39
CA VAL A 158 16.32 4.10 -9.26
C VAL A 158 16.07 3.16 -10.44
N PHE A 159 14.80 2.86 -10.76
CA PHE A 159 14.48 1.80 -11.71
C PHE A 159 14.50 2.25 -13.17
N THR A 160 14.15 3.51 -13.45
CA THR A 160 14.22 4.08 -14.81
C THR A 160 15.57 4.74 -15.07
N HIS A 161 16.00 5.61 -14.15
CA HIS A 161 17.17 6.47 -14.36
C HIS A 161 18.49 5.92 -13.81
N ARG A 162 18.45 4.73 -13.18
CA ARG A 162 19.62 4.02 -12.65
C ARG A 162 20.43 4.86 -11.65
N ALA A 163 19.74 5.67 -10.84
CA ALA A 163 20.35 6.40 -9.74
C ALA A 163 20.53 5.49 -8.52
N SER A 164 21.56 5.75 -7.72
CA SER A 164 21.78 5.00 -6.47
C SER A 164 20.77 5.41 -5.41
N VAL A 165 20.07 4.43 -4.83
CA VAL A 165 19.15 4.70 -3.71
C VAL A 165 19.90 5.29 -2.50
N ARG A 166 21.12 4.80 -2.25
CA ARG A 166 21.95 5.22 -1.11
C ARG A 166 22.40 6.67 -1.23
N GLU A 167 22.78 7.11 -2.44
CA GLU A 167 23.16 8.50 -2.70
C GLU A 167 21.97 9.45 -2.53
N LEU A 168 20.81 9.09 -3.10
CA LEU A 168 19.60 9.89 -2.98
C LEU A 168 19.12 9.99 -1.54
N MET A 169 19.21 8.91 -0.77
CA MET A 169 18.82 8.84 0.64
C MET A 169 19.87 9.41 1.61
N ALA A 170 20.99 9.97 1.14
CA ALA A 170 22.03 10.56 1.98
C ALA A 170 21.52 11.54 3.07
N PRO A 171 20.48 12.39 2.82
CA PRO A 171 19.91 13.26 3.85
C PRO A 171 19.29 12.53 5.06
N PHE A 172 18.93 11.25 4.91
CA PHE A 172 18.42 10.41 5.99
C PHE A 172 19.54 9.65 6.74
N LEU A 173 20.69 9.46 6.09
CA LEU A 173 21.81 8.69 6.62
C LEU A 173 22.79 9.56 7.40
N THR A 174 22.94 10.82 7.02
CA THR A 174 23.88 11.77 7.62
C THR A 174 23.22 13.13 7.87
N PRO A 175 23.52 13.81 9.01
CA PRO A 175 24.42 13.39 10.09
C PRO A 175 23.77 12.44 11.10
N ASN A 176 22.46 12.21 11.04
CA ASN A 176 21.72 11.45 12.05
C ASN A 176 20.91 10.30 11.43
N PRO A 177 21.38 9.04 11.51
CA PRO A 177 20.68 7.90 10.94
C PRO A 177 19.35 7.58 11.66
N ASN A 178 19.09 8.19 12.82
CA ASN A 178 17.79 8.05 13.48
C ASN A 178 16.64 8.67 12.67
N VAL A 179 16.92 9.58 11.73
CA VAL A 179 15.88 10.16 10.87
C VAL A 179 15.29 9.08 9.95
N LEU A 180 16.12 8.18 9.40
CA LEU A 180 15.65 7.03 8.63
C LEU A 180 14.78 6.10 9.47
N ARG A 181 15.18 5.84 10.73
CA ARG A 181 14.38 5.03 11.65
C ARG A 181 13.00 5.66 11.89
N ARG A 182 12.94 6.97 12.11
CA ARG A 182 11.66 7.68 12.29
C ARG A 182 10.77 7.51 11.07
N LEU A 183 11.31 7.67 9.86
CA LEU A 183 10.55 7.43 8.63
C LEU A 183 9.95 6.02 8.61
N MET A 184 10.75 5.00 8.94
CA MET A 184 10.29 3.61 9.01
C MET A 184 9.22 3.40 10.10
N GLU A 185 9.35 4.04 11.26
CA GLU A 185 8.36 4.01 12.35
C GLU A 185 7.02 4.63 11.94
N GLU A 186 7.03 5.77 11.22
CA GLU A 186 5.82 6.40 10.70
C GLU A 186 5.11 5.51 9.66
N LEU A 187 5.87 4.90 8.75
CA LEU A 187 5.32 3.98 7.76
C LEU A 187 4.74 2.71 8.41
N ALA A 188 5.42 2.14 9.42
CA ALA A 188 4.86 1.05 10.22
C ALA A 188 3.58 1.45 10.95
N ASN A 189 3.52 2.67 11.51
CA ASN A 189 2.34 3.17 12.19
C ASN A 189 1.12 3.20 11.27
N VAL A 190 1.29 3.63 10.00
CA VAL A 190 0.24 3.60 8.99
C VAL A 190 -0.19 2.17 8.64
N LEU A 191 0.77 1.33 8.21
CA LEU A 191 0.45 -0.01 7.69
C LEU A 191 -0.18 -0.93 8.74
N LEU A 192 0.39 -0.92 9.96
CA LEU A 192 -0.13 -1.71 11.07
C LEU A 192 -1.40 -1.07 11.65
N GLY A 193 -1.49 0.27 11.71
CA GLY A 193 -2.71 0.99 12.10
C GLY A 193 -3.92 0.69 11.20
N CYS A 194 -3.72 0.58 9.89
CA CYS A 194 -4.78 0.14 8.96
C CYS A 194 -5.34 -1.23 9.35
N HIS A 195 -4.46 -2.21 9.65
CA HIS A 195 -4.91 -3.52 10.09
C HIS A 195 -5.56 -3.52 11.47
N GLU A 196 -5.08 -2.70 12.42
CA GLU A 196 -5.76 -2.50 13.71
C GLU A 196 -7.21 -2.04 13.51
N VAL A 197 -7.46 -1.13 12.56
CA VAL A 197 -8.80 -0.65 12.20
C VAL A 197 -9.63 -1.77 11.57
N LEU A 198 -9.06 -2.55 10.63
CA LEU A 198 -9.75 -3.66 9.96
C LEU A 198 -10.13 -4.79 10.93
N ILE A 199 -9.28 -5.08 11.92
CA ILE A 199 -9.53 -6.08 12.99
C ILE A 199 -10.57 -5.58 14.00
N GLY A 200 -10.76 -4.26 14.10
CA GLY A 200 -11.76 -3.63 14.97
C GLY A 200 -11.23 -3.18 16.33
N TYR A 201 -9.93 -2.93 16.46
CA TYR A 201 -9.35 -2.27 17.65
C TYR A 201 -9.81 -0.80 17.76
N TRP A 202 -10.08 -0.16 16.63
CA TRP A 202 -10.52 1.23 16.55
C TRP A 202 -12.04 1.38 16.49
N ILE A 203 -12.82 0.38 16.92
CA ILE A 203 -14.29 0.40 16.77
C ILE A 203 -14.97 1.61 17.44
N ARG A 204 -14.36 2.18 18.49
CA ARG A 204 -14.85 3.36 19.21
C ARG A 204 -14.63 4.69 18.48
N ASN A 205 -13.76 4.70 17.47
CA ASN A 205 -13.44 5.88 16.67
C ASN A 205 -14.47 6.14 15.55
N GLY A 206 -15.50 5.32 15.42
CA GLY A 206 -16.58 5.48 14.45
C GLY A 206 -16.19 5.18 13.00
N GLN A 207 -17.08 5.53 12.09
CA GLN A 207 -16.92 5.26 10.65
C GLN A 207 -15.79 6.06 9.98
N PRO A 208 -15.48 7.33 10.34
CA PRO A 208 -14.48 8.13 9.64
C PRO A 208 -13.10 7.47 9.51
N VAL A 209 -12.60 6.84 10.59
CA VAL A 209 -11.31 6.13 10.54
C VAL A 209 -11.38 4.89 9.64
N ARG A 210 -12.49 4.15 9.71
CA ARG A 210 -12.71 2.95 8.88
C ARG A 210 -12.78 3.33 7.41
N GLN A 211 -13.52 4.38 7.08
CA GLN A 211 -13.61 4.88 5.71
C GLN A 211 -12.26 5.38 5.21
N SER A 212 -11.49 6.08 6.04
CA SER A 212 -10.14 6.54 5.68
C SER A 212 -9.23 5.36 5.28
N VAL A 213 -9.26 4.27 6.06
CA VAL A 213 -8.50 3.04 5.76
C VAL A 213 -8.99 2.36 4.48
N LEU A 214 -10.31 2.28 4.27
CA LEU A 214 -10.87 1.68 3.05
C LEU A 214 -10.48 2.45 1.80
N HIS A 215 -10.51 3.78 1.81
CA HIS A 215 -10.06 4.61 0.68
C HIS A 215 -8.55 4.52 0.46
N TYR A 216 -7.76 4.49 1.53
CA TYR A 216 -6.31 4.32 1.47
C TYR A 216 -5.88 3.02 0.79
N MET A 217 -6.61 1.92 1.05
CA MET A 217 -6.34 0.60 0.48
C MET A 217 -7.14 0.30 -0.80
N GLN A 218 -8.02 1.21 -1.21
CA GLN A 218 -8.91 1.00 -2.35
C GLN A 218 -8.09 0.80 -3.64
N SER A 219 -8.53 -0.10 -4.51
CA SER A 219 -7.77 -0.46 -5.70
C SER A 219 -7.46 0.75 -6.61
N GLN A 220 -8.40 1.69 -6.75
CA GLN A 220 -8.23 2.89 -7.56
C GLN A 220 -7.11 3.81 -7.04
N MET A 221 -6.87 3.83 -5.72
CA MET A 221 -5.93 4.74 -5.08
C MET A 221 -4.61 4.07 -4.69
N CYS A 222 -4.55 2.74 -4.69
CA CYS A 222 -3.45 2.00 -4.05
C CYS A 222 -2.06 2.35 -4.60
N TYR A 223 -1.93 2.57 -5.92
CA TYR A 223 -0.68 3.00 -6.56
C TYR A 223 -0.19 4.37 -6.09
N SER A 224 -1.11 5.23 -5.65
CA SER A 224 -0.83 6.59 -5.18
C SER A 224 -0.65 6.65 -3.67
N MET A 225 -0.91 5.55 -2.96
CA MET A 225 -0.97 5.48 -1.50
C MET A 225 -0.21 4.27 -0.96
N VAL A 226 -0.91 3.19 -0.61
CA VAL A 226 -0.32 2.04 0.10
C VAL A 226 0.86 1.40 -0.61
N ASP A 227 0.86 1.34 -1.94
CA ASP A 227 1.97 0.77 -2.70
C ASP A 227 3.25 1.63 -2.60
N LEU A 228 3.10 2.96 -2.53
CA LEU A 228 4.22 3.89 -2.33
C LEU A 228 4.72 3.86 -0.88
N ASP A 229 3.81 3.72 0.09
CA ASP A 229 4.16 3.63 1.50
C ASP A 229 4.92 2.31 1.78
N ILE A 230 4.49 1.18 1.18
CA ILE A 230 5.22 -0.10 1.20
C ILE A 230 6.59 0.04 0.53
N PHE A 231 6.65 0.67 -0.65
CA PHE A 231 7.93 0.88 -1.35
C PHE A 231 8.91 1.70 -0.51
N LEU A 232 8.45 2.80 0.09
CA LEU A 232 9.31 3.63 0.94
C LEU A 232 9.76 2.87 2.20
N PHE A 233 8.93 1.97 2.72
CA PHE A 233 9.32 1.07 3.79
C PHE A 233 10.43 0.12 3.33
N GLN A 234 10.29 -0.47 2.13
CA GLN A 234 11.29 -1.34 1.52
C GLN A 234 12.63 -0.62 1.30
N VAL A 235 12.60 0.66 0.92
CA VAL A 235 13.79 1.53 0.85
C VAL A 235 14.44 1.68 2.23
N CYS A 236 13.66 1.95 3.29
CA CYS A 236 14.19 2.02 4.65
C CYS A 236 14.83 0.69 5.06
N ALA A 237 14.15 -0.42 4.79
CA ALA A 237 14.59 -1.76 5.10
C ALA A 237 15.89 -2.14 4.37
N ALA A 238 16.05 -1.76 3.10
CA ALA A 238 17.29 -1.98 2.35
C ALA A 238 18.49 -1.15 2.86
N LEU A 239 18.24 -0.06 3.60
CA LEU A 239 19.26 0.84 4.10
C LEU A 239 19.54 0.68 5.61
N MET A 240 18.84 -0.23 6.28
CA MET A 240 18.92 -0.44 7.73
C MET A 240 19.26 -1.88 8.08
N HIS A 241 19.83 -2.07 9.28
CA HIS A 241 20.05 -3.41 9.79
C HIS A 241 18.70 -4.14 10.03
N PRO A 242 18.55 -5.42 9.63
CA PRO A 242 17.34 -6.23 9.79
C PRO A 242 16.61 -6.13 11.13
N VAL A 243 17.39 -6.09 12.21
CA VAL A 243 16.86 -5.96 13.59
C VAL A 243 15.91 -4.77 13.76
N TYR A 244 16.15 -3.65 13.06
CA TYR A 244 15.30 -2.48 13.18
C TYR A 244 13.96 -2.68 12.48
N ILE A 245 13.92 -3.42 11.38
CA ILE A 245 12.69 -3.73 10.65
C ILE A 245 11.76 -4.54 11.54
N LEU A 246 12.28 -5.63 12.12
CA LEU A 246 11.50 -6.48 13.03
C LEU A 246 11.06 -5.70 14.26
N ASN A 247 11.94 -4.94 14.90
CA ASN A 247 11.59 -4.14 16.07
C ASN A 247 10.52 -3.09 15.76
N THR A 248 10.56 -2.46 14.60
CA THR A 248 9.58 -1.44 14.19
C THR A 248 8.22 -2.07 13.86
N LEU A 249 8.19 -3.30 13.34
CA LEU A 249 6.94 -4.04 13.09
C LEU A 249 6.37 -4.70 14.35
N VAL A 250 7.21 -5.00 15.35
CA VAL A 250 6.76 -5.57 16.63
C VAL A 250 6.06 -4.48 17.43
N ASP A 251 4.74 -4.41 17.25
CA ASP A 251 3.89 -3.54 18.03
C ASP A 251 3.41 -4.21 19.31
N GLN A 252 4.31 -4.26 20.31
CA GLN A 252 3.98 -4.80 21.63
C GLN A 252 2.84 -4.01 22.33
N SER A 253 2.52 -2.82 21.83
CA SER A 253 1.50 -1.96 22.43
C SER A 253 0.09 -2.30 21.99
N ARG A 254 -0.09 -2.89 20.80
CA ARG A 254 -1.43 -3.15 20.23
C ARG A 254 -1.52 -4.51 19.54
N LEU A 255 -1.07 -4.66 18.29
CA LEU A 255 -1.28 -5.91 17.53
C LEU A 255 -0.72 -7.15 18.22
N LEU A 256 0.46 -7.03 18.83
CA LEU A 256 1.09 -8.13 19.57
C LEU A 256 1.00 -7.91 21.08
N GLN A 257 0.01 -7.12 21.54
CA GLN A 257 -0.19 -6.87 22.97
C GLN A 257 -0.51 -8.18 23.68
N ASN A 258 0.28 -8.50 24.72
CA ASN A 258 0.24 -9.76 25.48
C ASN A 258 0.56 -11.02 24.65
N PHE A 259 1.03 -10.86 23.41
CA PHE A 259 1.46 -11.98 22.58
C PHE A 259 2.70 -12.62 23.19
N CYS A 260 2.63 -13.93 23.43
CA CYS A 260 3.74 -14.71 23.92
C CYS A 260 3.84 -15.95 23.04
N PHE A 261 4.88 -16.02 22.21
CA PHE A 261 5.04 -17.09 21.23
C PHE A 261 4.95 -18.49 21.86
N HIS A 262 5.56 -18.67 23.04
CA HIS A 262 5.47 -19.92 23.78
C HIS A 262 4.04 -20.26 24.22
N ARG A 263 3.29 -19.27 24.71
CA ARG A 263 1.89 -19.45 25.15
C ARG A 263 1.00 -19.85 23.98
N GLU A 264 1.12 -19.14 22.85
CA GLU A 264 0.33 -19.41 21.65
C GLU A 264 0.66 -20.77 21.04
N LEU A 265 1.94 -21.12 20.95
CA LEU A 265 2.37 -22.43 20.47
C LEU A 265 1.82 -23.56 21.35
N MET A 266 1.81 -23.38 22.67
CA MET A 266 1.22 -24.35 23.60
C MET A 266 -0.32 -24.36 23.49
N ALA A 267 -0.97 -23.24 23.18
CA ALA A 267 -2.41 -23.17 22.97
C ALA A 267 -2.87 -23.98 21.74
N LEU A 268 -2.07 -24.03 20.66
CA LEU A 268 -2.33 -24.86 19.48
C LEU A 268 -2.38 -26.37 19.80
N THR A 269 -1.75 -26.80 20.90
CA THR A 269 -1.76 -28.21 21.34
C THR A 269 -2.88 -28.54 22.32
N ARG A 270 -3.66 -27.55 22.78
CA ARG A 270 -4.75 -27.74 23.75
C ARG A 270 -6.11 -27.81 23.06
N PRO A 271 -7.05 -28.64 23.54
CA PRO A 271 -8.45 -28.60 23.07
C PRO A 271 -9.04 -27.22 23.34
N SER A 272 -9.65 -26.61 22.32
CA SER A 272 -10.24 -25.27 22.41
C SER A 272 -11.40 -25.24 23.42
N LEU A 273 -11.21 -24.56 24.55
CA LEU A 273 -12.31 -24.11 25.40
C LEU A 273 -12.93 -22.89 24.71
N MET A 274 -14.20 -22.97 24.34
CA MET A 274 -14.93 -21.84 23.74
C MET A 274 -14.91 -20.65 24.71
N SER A 275 -14.13 -19.62 24.37
CA SER A 275 -14.20 -18.32 25.05
C SER A 275 -15.44 -17.56 24.57
N ILE A 276 -16.12 -16.89 25.50
CA ILE A 276 -17.27 -16.01 25.23
C ILE A 276 -16.81 -14.68 24.59
N THR A 277 -15.52 -14.35 24.68
CA THR A 277 -14.93 -13.18 24.03
C THR A 277 -14.35 -13.55 22.66
N VAL A 278 -14.60 -12.72 21.64
CA VAL A 278 -13.93 -12.84 20.34
C VAL A 278 -12.45 -12.59 20.54
N ASP A 279 -11.67 -13.66 20.53
CA ASP A 279 -10.23 -13.56 20.55
C ASP A 279 -9.74 -12.98 19.22
N ARG A 280 -9.21 -11.75 19.27
CA ARG A 280 -8.66 -11.04 18.10
C ARG A 280 -7.18 -11.36 17.90
N GLN A 281 -6.54 -12.08 18.82
CA GLN A 281 -5.10 -12.40 18.74
C GLN A 281 -4.73 -13.14 17.45
N PRO A 282 -5.47 -14.18 16.99
CA PRO A 282 -5.14 -14.84 15.72
C PRO A 282 -5.16 -13.88 14.53
N MET A 283 -6.15 -12.99 14.48
CA MET A 283 -6.27 -11.98 13.42
C MET A 283 -5.15 -10.93 13.50
N ALA A 284 -4.69 -10.58 14.70
CA ALA A 284 -3.62 -9.61 14.89
C ALA A 284 -2.25 -10.18 14.50
N VAL A 285 -2.01 -11.47 14.77
CA VAL A 285 -0.82 -12.19 14.27
C VAL A 285 -0.86 -12.30 12.76
N GLU A 286 -2.00 -12.66 12.17
CA GLU A 286 -2.20 -12.70 10.72
C GLU A 286 -1.92 -11.34 10.07
N ALA A 287 -2.44 -10.25 10.65
CA ALA A 287 -2.15 -8.90 10.17
C ALA A 287 -0.67 -8.56 10.27
N TRP A 288 -0.02 -8.85 11.40
CA TRP A 288 1.41 -8.60 11.55
C TRP A 288 2.24 -9.36 10.48
N LEU A 289 1.96 -10.65 10.29
CA LEU A 289 2.58 -11.47 9.24
C LEU A 289 2.28 -10.92 7.84
N THR A 290 1.06 -10.45 7.60
CA THR A 290 0.67 -9.87 6.31
C THR A 290 1.50 -8.64 5.98
N ASN A 291 1.72 -7.72 6.93
CA ASN A 291 2.58 -6.55 6.71
C ASN A 291 4.04 -6.97 6.48
N LEU A 292 4.52 -7.98 7.20
CA LEU A 292 5.85 -8.52 6.99
C LEU A 292 5.99 -9.09 5.56
N CYS A 293 5.02 -9.88 5.09
CA CYS A 293 4.98 -10.37 3.70
C CYS A 293 4.90 -9.22 2.70
N TRP A 294 4.13 -8.16 2.97
CA TRP A 294 4.08 -7.00 2.07
C TRP A 294 5.45 -6.37 1.86
N ILE A 295 6.22 -6.22 2.94
CA ILE A 295 7.56 -5.63 2.89
C ILE A 295 8.56 -6.58 2.22
N LEU A 296 8.50 -7.88 2.50
CA LEU A 296 9.51 -8.84 2.03
C LEU A 296 9.22 -9.42 0.63
N ASP A 297 7.95 -9.58 0.26
CA ASP A 297 7.55 -10.35 -0.94
C ASP A 297 7.08 -9.46 -2.09
N LEU A 298 6.46 -8.31 -1.82
CA LEU A 298 5.91 -7.48 -2.91
C LEU A 298 7.03 -6.85 -3.75
N ARG A 299 6.84 -6.87 -5.07
CA ARG A 299 7.79 -6.33 -6.06
C ARG A 299 7.18 -5.23 -6.93
N ASN A 300 5.98 -4.74 -6.58
CA ASN A 300 5.20 -3.79 -7.39
C ASN A 300 6.02 -2.57 -7.83
N ASN A 301 6.74 -1.97 -6.89
CA ASN A 301 7.61 -0.80 -7.10
C ASN A 301 9.11 -1.14 -6.99
N LEU A 302 9.46 -2.43 -7.13
CA LEU A 302 10.85 -2.92 -7.10
C LEU A 302 11.29 -3.44 -8.48
N GLY A 303 10.85 -2.77 -9.54
CA GLY A 303 11.25 -3.08 -10.93
C GLY A 303 10.22 -3.89 -11.74
N LEU A 304 9.03 -4.16 -11.21
CA LEU A 304 7.94 -4.71 -12.02
C LEU A 304 7.49 -3.67 -13.07
N SER A 305 7.31 -4.10 -14.31
CA SER A 305 6.85 -3.21 -15.38
C SER A 305 5.38 -2.81 -15.21
N GLU A 306 4.99 -1.69 -15.80
CA GLU A 306 3.60 -1.23 -15.79
C GLU A 306 2.64 -2.29 -16.37
N THR A 307 3.00 -2.92 -17.49
CA THR A 307 2.25 -4.04 -18.07
C THR A 307 2.17 -5.22 -17.10
N GLY A 308 3.27 -5.59 -16.45
CA GLY A 308 3.30 -6.69 -15.48
C GLY A 308 2.43 -6.41 -14.26
N LEU A 309 2.36 -5.15 -13.84
CA LEU A 309 1.51 -4.70 -12.74
C LEU A 309 0.03 -4.74 -13.14
N ILE A 310 -0.33 -4.27 -14.35
CA ILE A 310 -1.70 -4.40 -14.89
C ILE A 310 -2.12 -5.88 -14.99
N GLU A 311 -1.26 -6.76 -15.51
CA GLU A 311 -1.52 -8.21 -15.54
C GLU A 311 -1.80 -8.75 -14.13
N LYS A 312 -1.02 -8.32 -13.13
CA LYS A 312 -1.16 -8.72 -11.73
C LYS A 312 -2.48 -8.23 -11.12
N GLU A 313 -2.89 -6.99 -11.38
CA GLU A 313 -4.18 -6.43 -10.96
C GLU A 313 -5.36 -7.18 -11.59
N LEU A 314 -5.32 -7.44 -12.90
CA LEU A 314 -6.38 -8.13 -13.61
C LEU A 314 -6.57 -9.56 -13.07
N VAL A 315 -5.48 -10.28 -12.78
CA VAL A 315 -5.55 -11.60 -12.13
C VAL A 315 -6.24 -11.49 -10.78
N CYS A 316 -5.91 -10.47 -9.98
CA CYS A 316 -6.52 -10.23 -8.67
C CYS A 316 -8.04 -9.97 -8.79
N PHE A 317 -8.47 -9.12 -9.72
CA PHE A 317 -9.89 -8.76 -9.86
C PHE A 317 -10.74 -9.86 -10.48
N LEU A 318 -10.16 -10.72 -11.33
CA LEU A 318 -10.86 -11.83 -11.98
C LEU A 318 -10.87 -13.13 -11.16
N ALA A 319 -10.04 -13.22 -10.11
CA ALA A 319 -9.98 -14.39 -9.23
C ALA A 319 -11.31 -14.71 -8.49
N PRO A 320 -12.01 -13.75 -7.86
CA PRO A 320 -13.25 -14.06 -7.15
C PRO A 320 -14.45 -14.29 -8.08
N GLU A 321 -14.49 -13.63 -9.24
CA GLU A 321 -15.60 -13.69 -10.20
C GLU A 321 -15.23 -13.16 -11.59
N SER A 322 -16.02 -13.53 -12.59
CA SER A 322 -15.94 -12.97 -13.94
C SER A 322 -16.46 -11.54 -13.99
N ARG A 323 -15.85 -10.67 -14.79
CA ARG A 323 -16.16 -9.23 -14.84
C ARG A 323 -16.29 -8.68 -16.26
N LYS A 324 -17.05 -7.60 -16.44
CA LYS A 324 -17.09 -6.87 -17.72
C LYS A 324 -15.84 -6.00 -17.88
N ARG A 325 -15.54 -5.61 -19.13
CA ARG A 325 -14.42 -4.70 -19.44
C ARG A 325 -14.53 -3.36 -18.69
N SER A 326 -15.74 -2.82 -18.59
CA SER A 326 -16.03 -1.57 -17.89
C SER A 326 -15.73 -1.68 -16.39
N ASP A 327 -16.14 -2.78 -15.76
CA ASP A 327 -15.94 -3.00 -14.32
C ASP A 327 -14.45 -3.07 -14.01
N LEU A 328 -13.66 -3.72 -14.88
CA LEU A 328 -12.20 -3.78 -14.76
C LEU A 328 -11.55 -2.40 -14.95
N SER A 329 -12.00 -1.57 -15.89
CA SER A 329 -11.50 -0.18 -16.01
C SER A 329 -11.70 0.61 -14.72
N TYR A 330 -12.86 0.45 -14.08
CA TYR A 330 -13.17 1.16 -12.83
C TYR A 330 -12.36 0.65 -11.64
N LEU A 331 -11.97 -0.63 -11.63
CA LEU A 331 -11.20 -1.23 -10.54
C LEU A 331 -9.69 -1.00 -10.65
N LEU A 332 -9.18 -0.90 -11.88
CA LEU A 332 -7.76 -0.69 -12.12
C LEU A 332 -7.28 0.60 -11.43
N PRO A 333 -6.09 0.56 -10.79
CA PRO A 333 -5.53 1.73 -10.14
C PRO A 333 -5.42 2.92 -11.08
N ASP A 334 -5.85 4.09 -10.62
CA ASP A 334 -5.87 5.32 -11.39
C ASP A 334 -4.69 6.21 -10.99
N ARG A 335 -4.02 6.78 -11.99
CA ARG A 335 -2.96 7.78 -11.83
C ARG A 335 -3.45 9.19 -12.07
N CYS A 336 -4.77 9.42 -12.14
CA CYS A 336 -5.36 10.71 -12.52
C CYS A 336 -4.85 11.20 -13.89
N LEU A 337 -4.46 10.27 -14.76
CA LEU A 337 -3.94 10.50 -16.11
C LEU A 337 -4.81 9.75 -17.12
N PRO A 338 -4.85 10.17 -18.39
CA PRO A 338 -5.52 9.41 -19.45
C PRO A 338 -5.00 7.96 -19.50
N GLN A 339 -5.89 6.98 -19.33
CA GLN A 339 -5.52 5.56 -19.36
C GLN A 339 -5.24 5.11 -20.80
N ASN A 340 -4.14 4.37 -20.99
CA ASN A 340 -3.88 3.66 -22.25
C ASN A 340 -4.71 2.37 -22.30
N THR A 341 -5.85 2.43 -22.97
CA THR A 341 -6.80 1.32 -23.06
C THR A 341 -6.26 0.10 -23.80
N ASP A 342 -5.35 0.30 -24.76
CA ASP A 342 -4.81 -0.75 -25.61
C ASP A 342 -3.97 -1.74 -24.79
N ILE A 343 -3.13 -1.22 -23.87
CA ILE A 343 -2.30 -2.04 -22.97
C ILE A 343 -3.19 -2.93 -22.08
N ILE A 344 -4.33 -2.40 -21.62
CA ILE A 344 -5.26 -3.17 -20.78
C ILE A 344 -5.86 -4.33 -21.59
N ASP A 345 -6.24 -4.08 -22.85
CA ASP A 345 -6.82 -5.09 -23.72
C ASP A 345 -5.80 -6.18 -24.09
N GLU A 346 -4.55 -5.80 -24.35
CA GLU A 346 -3.43 -6.74 -24.53
C GLU A 346 -3.20 -7.61 -23.27
N CYS A 347 -3.24 -7.00 -22.08
CA CYS A 347 -3.11 -7.75 -20.83
C CYS A 347 -4.29 -8.70 -20.63
N LEU A 348 -5.52 -8.28 -20.94
CA LEU A 348 -6.71 -9.13 -20.85
C LEU A 348 -6.63 -10.37 -21.74
N GLN A 349 -6.11 -10.23 -22.96
CA GLN A 349 -5.88 -11.38 -23.85
C GLN A 349 -4.92 -12.41 -23.23
N LYS A 350 -3.94 -11.95 -22.45
CA LYS A 350 -3.00 -12.83 -21.74
C LYS A 350 -3.65 -13.48 -20.53
N VAL A 351 -4.40 -12.73 -19.72
CA VAL A 351 -4.84 -13.21 -18.40
C VAL A 351 -6.25 -13.80 -18.33
N ALA A 352 -7.08 -13.55 -19.34
CA ALA A 352 -8.50 -13.89 -19.29
C ALA A 352 -8.99 -14.61 -20.56
N THR A 353 -10.05 -15.39 -20.38
CA THR A 353 -10.86 -15.93 -21.47
C THR A 353 -12.08 -15.04 -21.65
N TYR A 354 -12.26 -14.48 -22.84
CA TYR A 354 -13.43 -13.68 -23.19
C TYR A 354 -14.62 -14.58 -23.55
N VAL A 355 -15.76 -14.30 -22.94
CA VAL A 355 -17.05 -14.92 -23.28
C VAL A 355 -17.91 -13.85 -23.95
N ALA A 356 -18.30 -14.11 -25.19
CA ALA A 356 -19.11 -13.20 -25.98
C ALA A 356 -20.50 -12.99 -25.35
N PRO A 357 -21.16 -11.83 -25.61
CA PRO A 357 -22.53 -11.61 -25.17
C PRO A 357 -23.46 -12.70 -25.68
N SER A 358 -24.39 -13.14 -24.83
CA SER A 358 -25.34 -14.19 -25.17
C SER A 358 -26.74 -13.84 -24.67
N CYS A 359 -27.75 -14.52 -25.17
CA CYS A 359 -29.09 -14.44 -24.62
C CYS A 359 -29.27 -15.62 -23.66
N ASP A 360 -29.73 -15.37 -22.43
CA ASP A 360 -30.12 -16.44 -21.54
C ASP A 360 -31.38 -17.13 -22.08
N ASN A 361 -31.22 -18.39 -22.46
CA ASN A 361 -32.29 -19.21 -23.06
C ASN A 361 -33.52 -19.35 -22.14
N MET A 362 -33.36 -19.16 -20.83
CA MET A 362 -34.42 -19.40 -19.85
C MET A 362 -35.15 -18.12 -19.44
N SER A 363 -34.46 -16.98 -19.36
CA SER A 363 -35.05 -15.68 -19.01
C SER A 363 -35.25 -14.72 -20.18
N GLY A 364 -34.68 -15.00 -21.35
CA GLY A 364 -34.65 -14.09 -22.49
C GLY A 364 -33.79 -12.84 -22.27
N SER A 365 -33.03 -12.78 -21.17
CA SER A 365 -32.21 -11.62 -20.82
C SER A 365 -30.90 -11.61 -21.59
N LEU A 366 -30.49 -10.41 -22.03
CA LEU A 366 -29.19 -10.21 -22.67
C LEU A 366 -28.08 -10.23 -21.61
N LEU A 367 -27.18 -11.21 -21.71
CA LEU A 367 -25.97 -11.30 -20.93
C LEU A 367 -24.85 -10.57 -21.66
N SER A 368 -24.25 -9.58 -20.99
CA SER A 368 -23.08 -8.87 -21.51
C SER A 368 -21.88 -9.81 -21.62
N GLY A 369 -21.04 -9.56 -22.61
CA GLY A 369 -19.74 -10.20 -22.71
C GLY A 369 -18.90 -9.91 -21.46
N HIS A 370 -18.12 -10.89 -21.03
CA HIS A 370 -17.35 -10.84 -19.80
C HIS A 370 -16.03 -11.59 -19.92
N TYR A 371 -15.12 -11.31 -19.00
CA TYR A 371 -13.82 -11.93 -18.88
C TYR A 371 -13.79 -12.83 -17.66
N SER A 372 -13.22 -14.02 -17.82
CA SER A 372 -12.97 -14.97 -16.74
C SER A 372 -11.49 -15.29 -16.65
N LEU A 373 -10.94 -15.40 -15.43
CA LEU A 373 -9.54 -15.76 -15.23
C LEU A 373 -9.21 -17.08 -15.94
N LYS A 374 -8.09 -17.11 -16.68
CA LYS A 374 -7.59 -18.36 -17.28
C LYS A 374 -7.21 -19.36 -16.18
N PRO A 375 -7.66 -20.63 -16.23
CA PRO A 375 -7.46 -21.60 -15.15
C PRO A 375 -5.99 -21.79 -14.74
N GLU A 376 -5.08 -21.86 -15.69
CA GLU A 376 -3.63 -22.03 -15.48
C GLU A 376 -3.02 -20.93 -14.58
N LEU A 377 -3.61 -19.74 -14.58
CA LEU A 377 -3.08 -18.60 -13.85
C LEU A 377 -3.29 -18.68 -12.34
N TRP A 378 -4.17 -19.56 -11.85
CA TRP A 378 -4.22 -19.90 -10.42
C TRP A 378 -2.90 -20.46 -9.91
N HIS A 379 -2.17 -21.18 -10.75
CA HIS A 379 -0.88 -21.79 -10.41
C HIS A 379 0.33 -21.03 -10.96
N GLU A 380 0.15 -20.12 -11.92
CA GLU A 380 1.26 -19.35 -12.49
C GLU A 380 1.37 -17.92 -11.96
N LYS A 381 0.24 -17.22 -11.74
CA LYS A 381 0.22 -15.77 -11.53
C LYS A 381 -0.55 -15.30 -10.31
N PHE A 382 -1.54 -16.06 -9.83
CA PHE A 382 -2.28 -15.68 -8.62
C PHE A 382 -1.34 -15.63 -7.42
N ASP A 383 -1.33 -14.50 -6.72
CA ASP A 383 -0.43 -14.18 -5.60
C ASP A 383 -1.30 -13.82 -4.38
N PRO A 384 -1.38 -14.70 -3.36
CA PRO A 384 -2.16 -14.43 -2.15
C PRO A 384 -1.75 -13.18 -1.38
N VAL A 385 -0.46 -12.84 -1.35
CA VAL A 385 0.06 -11.68 -0.61
C VAL A 385 -0.41 -10.38 -1.26
N PHE A 386 -0.35 -10.32 -2.59
CA PHE A 386 -0.89 -9.20 -3.34
C PHE A 386 -2.42 -9.15 -3.29
N TYR A 387 -3.08 -10.31 -3.33
CA TYR A 387 -4.54 -10.37 -3.27
C TYR A 387 -5.07 -9.79 -1.94
N THR A 388 -4.44 -10.11 -0.80
CA THR A 388 -4.85 -9.56 0.50
C THR A 388 -4.56 -8.07 0.63
N LEU A 389 -3.60 -7.52 -0.11
CA LEU A 389 -3.36 -6.08 -0.21
C LEU A 389 -4.50 -5.36 -0.94
N ARG A 390 -5.06 -5.95 -2.00
CA ARG A 390 -6.14 -5.34 -2.81
C ARG A 390 -7.53 -5.57 -2.22
N MET A 391 -7.77 -6.76 -1.66
CA MET A 391 -9.09 -7.17 -1.19
C MET A 391 -9.13 -7.12 0.33
N THR A 392 -9.57 -5.99 0.90
CA THR A 392 -9.72 -5.83 2.36
C THR A 392 -10.97 -6.54 2.92
N SER A 393 -11.91 -6.89 2.05
CA SER A 393 -13.14 -7.59 2.42
C SER A 393 -12.88 -9.08 2.66
N LYS A 394 -13.13 -9.54 3.89
CA LYS A 394 -13.08 -10.98 4.22
C LYS A 394 -14.00 -11.84 3.33
N ARG A 395 -15.11 -11.27 2.86
CA ARG A 395 -16.04 -11.96 1.95
C ARG A 395 -15.39 -12.22 0.59
N GLU A 396 -14.68 -11.24 0.04
CA GLU A 396 -14.00 -11.38 -1.25
C GLU A 396 -12.78 -12.30 -1.15
N GLN A 397 -12.05 -12.25 -0.03
CA GLN A 397 -11.00 -13.22 0.28
C GLN A 397 -11.52 -14.65 0.35
N ALA A 398 -12.64 -14.88 1.05
CA ALA A 398 -13.27 -16.19 1.10
C ALA A 398 -13.76 -16.65 -0.29
N SER A 399 -14.29 -15.73 -1.11
CA SER A 399 -14.78 -16.02 -2.46
C SER A 399 -13.68 -16.53 -3.39
N ALA A 400 -12.53 -15.83 -3.45
CA ALA A 400 -11.40 -16.28 -4.27
C ALA A 400 -10.83 -17.62 -3.78
N LEU A 401 -10.77 -17.84 -2.46
CA LEU A 401 -10.30 -19.11 -1.91
C LEU A 401 -11.23 -20.27 -2.31
N GLU A 402 -12.55 -20.06 -2.32
CA GLU A 402 -13.49 -21.08 -2.78
C GLU A 402 -13.36 -21.36 -4.29
N LYS A 403 -13.15 -20.33 -5.12
CA LYS A 403 -12.87 -20.49 -6.55
C LYS A 403 -11.59 -21.30 -6.79
N TYR A 404 -10.53 -21.03 -6.03
CA TYR A 404 -9.30 -21.82 -6.09
C TYR A 404 -9.53 -23.29 -5.71
N ARG A 405 -10.27 -23.57 -4.62
CA ARG A 405 -10.60 -24.96 -4.23
C ARG A 405 -11.39 -25.68 -5.32
N LEU A 406 -12.32 -25.00 -5.97
CA LEU A 406 -13.08 -25.55 -7.08
C LEU A 406 -12.18 -25.89 -8.27
N HIS A 407 -11.23 -25.01 -8.60
CA HIS A 407 -10.21 -25.26 -9.62
C HIS A 407 -9.39 -26.53 -9.31
N CYS A 408 -8.89 -26.67 -8.07
CA CYS A 408 -8.14 -27.88 -7.66
C CYS A 408 -8.96 -29.17 -7.77
N ARG A 409 -10.26 -29.13 -7.43
CA ARG A 409 -11.18 -30.28 -7.58
C ARG A 409 -11.30 -30.71 -9.05
N GLN A 410 -11.42 -29.74 -9.96
CA GLN A 410 -11.56 -30.01 -11.40
C GLN A 410 -10.28 -30.61 -11.99
N MET A 411 -9.11 -30.22 -11.48
CA MET A 411 -7.80 -30.76 -11.87
C MET A 411 -7.49 -32.15 -11.28
N GLY A 412 -8.45 -32.80 -10.59
CA GLY A 412 -8.28 -34.15 -10.04
C GLY A 412 -7.30 -34.25 -8.86
N SER A 413 -6.94 -33.11 -8.25
CA SER A 413 -5.97 -33.06 -7.16
C SER A 413 -6.65 -33.36 -5.81
N ALA A 414 -6.57 -34.62 -5.37
CA ALA A 414 -6.81 -35.17 -4.03
C ALA A 414 -8.24 -35.16 -3.41
N GLN A 415 -8.44 -36.10 -2.47
CA GLN A 415 -9.71 -36.41 -1.79
C GLN A 415 -10.16 -35.37 -0.74
N ASN A 416 -9.26 -34.49 -0.25
CA ASN A 416 -9.60 -33.48 0.77
C ASN A 416 -9.25 -32.05 0.34
N THR A 417 -10.01 -31.55 -0.63
CA THR A 417 -9.83 -30.20 -1.21
C THR A 417 -10.21 -29.04 -0.29
N SER A 418 -10.84 -29.31 0.86
CA SER A 418 -11.23 -28.27 1.84
C SER A 418 -10.03 -27.59 2.51
N ALA A 419 -8.88 -28.29 2.58
CA ALA A 419 -7.65 -27.81 3.20
C ALA A 419 -6.69 -27.11 2.23
N PHE A 420 -7.04 -26.99 0.95
CA PHE A 420 -6.14 -26.36 -0.02
C PHE A 420 -6.09 -24.84 0.12
N TRP A 421 -4.87 -24.33 0.00
CA TRP A 421 -4.53 -22.92 -0.07
C TRP A 421 -3.80 -22.65 -1.37
N PRO A 422 -4.01 -21.48 -2.00
CA PRO A 422 -3.20 -21.08 -3.13
C PRO A 422 -1.74 -20.98 -2.68
N PRO A 423 -0.79 -21.50 -3.46
CA PRO A 423 0.62 -21.47 -3.09
C PRO A 423 1.11 -20.03 -3.03
N TYR A 424 1.85 -19.70 -1.97
CA TYR A 424 2.63 -18.46 -1.93
C TYR A 424 3.67 -18.47 -3.06
N ARG A 425 3.92 -17.30 -3.64
CA ARG A 425 4.88 -17.14 -4.74
C ARG A 425 6.24 -16.82 -4.20
N LEU A 426 7.26 -17.45 -4.77
CA LEU A 426 8.62 -16.95 -4.61
C LEU A 426 8.69 -15.59 -5.33
N PRO A 427 9.14 -14.53 -4.64
CA PRO A 427 9.25 -13.22 -5.26
C PRO A 427 10.34 -13.23 -6.35
N MET A 428 10.22 -12.30 -7.29
CA MET A 428 11.28 -12.07 -8.29
C MET A 428 12.55 -11.52 -7.63
N ASP A 429 13.69 -11.81 -8.26
CA ASP A 429 15.01 -11.32 -7.85
C ASP A 429 15.02 -9.80 -7.66
N LEU A 430 15.70 -9.37 -6.60
CA LEU A 430 15.82 -7.96 -6.25
C LEU A 430 16.98 -7.30 -7.01
N ALA A 431 16.82 -6.01 -7.29
CA ALA A 431 17.94 -5.19 -7.71
C ALA A 431 19.01 -5.15 -6.61
N PRO A 432 20.32 -4.99 -6.95
CA PRO A 432 21.41 -5.03 -5.98
C PRO A 432 21.22 -4.08 -4.78
N ASP A 433 20.68 -2.89 -5.04
CA ASP A 433 20.38 -1.87 -4.02
C ASP A 433 19.36 -2.32 -2.96
N PHE A 434 18.63 -3.41 -3.20
CA PHE A 434 17.59 -3.96 -2.32
C PHE A 434 17.88 -5.39 -1.84
N ALA A 435 19.02 -5.98 -2.19
CA ALA A 435 19.35 -7.37 -1.87
C ALA A 435 19.24 -7.70 -0.37
N ASP A 436 19.47 -6.72 0.51
CA ASP A 436 19.37 -6.90 1.95
C ASP A 436 17.95 -7.22 2.47
N LEU A 437 16.90 -7.00 1.67
CA LEU A 437 15.53 -7.42 2.02
C LEU A 437 15.42 -8.95 2.18
N GLU A 438 16.19 -9.74 1.43
CA GLU A 438 16.20 -11.20 1.56
C GLU A 438 16.84 -11.65 2.89
N ASN A 439 17.66 -10.80 3.48
CA ASN A 439 18.39 -11.09 4.71
C ASN A 439 17.62 -10.71 5.98
N VAL A 440 16.42 -10.12 5.86
CA VAL A 440 15.69 -9.55 7.02
C VAL A 440 15.37 -10.61 8.09
N LEU A 441 14.99 -11.80 7.65
CA LEU A 441 14.70 -12.90 8.59
C LEU A 441 15.95 -13.73 8.92
N HIS A 442 17.11 -13.45 8.29
CA HIS A 442 18.29 -14.32 8.31
C HIS A 442 18.00 -15.78 7.88
N ILE A 443 16.93 -15.96 7.10
CA ILE A 443 16.45 -17.26 6.64
C ILE A 443 16.86 -17.42 5.17
N TRP A 444 18.00 -18.05 4.92
CA TRP A 444 18.33 -18.56 3.59
C TRP A 444 17.71 -19.95 3.33
N TYR A 445 16.95 -20.52 4.29
CA TYR A 445 16.67 -21.96 4.32
C TYR A 445 15.24 -22.43 4.70
N ILE A 446 14.23 -21.57 4.91
CA ILE A 446 12.88 -22.05 5.32
C ILE A 446 11.83 -22.03 4.19
N LEU A 447 12.12 -21.44 3.02
CA LEU A 447 11.25 -21.54 1.84
C LEU A 447 11.76 -22.42 0.67
N PRO A 448 12.60 -23.46 0.88
CA PRO A 448 12.57 -24.64 0.05
C PRO A 448 12.05 -25.82 0.86
N PHE A 449 10.91 -25.66 1.56
CA PHE A 449 10.06 -26.83 1.75
C PHE A 449 9.22 -26.95 0.47
N PRO A 450 9.51 -27.93 -0.40
CA PRO A 450 8.59 -28.23 -1.47
C PRO A 450 7.29 -28.71 -0.82
N MET A 451 6.30 -27.83 -0.73
CA MET A 451 4.88 -28.19 -0.63
C MET A 451 4.41 -28.87 -1.93
N HIS A 452 5.23 -29.78 -2.45
CA HIS A 452 5.01 -30.57 -3.64
C HIS A 452 5.32 -32.07 -3.42
N LYS A 453 5.67 -32.52 -2.21
CA LYS A 453 6.00 -33.96 -2.00
C LYS A 453 5.43 -34.71 -0.81
N TYR A 454 4.68 -34.12 0.11
CA TYR A 454 4.03 -34.90 1.17
C TYR A 454 2.64 -34.38 1.49
N LEU A 455 1.68 -34.76 0.66
CA LEU A 455 0.26 -34.98 0.96
C LEU A 455 -0.29 -35.80 -0.22
N PHE A 456 0.09 -37.07 -0.27
CA PHE A 456 -0.63 -38.10 -1.02
C PHE A 456 -1.66 -38.73 -0.10
#